data_AF-A0A847XE23-F1
#
_entry.id   AF-A0A847XE23-F1
#
_cell.length_a   1.000
_cell.length_b   1.000
_cell.length_c   1.000
_cell.angle_alpha   90.00
_cell.angle_beta   90.00
_cell.angle_gamma   90.00
#
_symmetry.space_group_name_H-M   'P 1'
#
loop_
_entity.id
_entity.type
_entity.pdbx_description
1 polymer ?
#
loop_
_entity_poly.entity_id
_entity_poly.type
_entity_poly.pdbx_seq_one_letter_code
_entity_poly.pdbx_strand_id
1 'polypeptide(L)' 'MARIAGVDLPRDKRVEIGLTYIYGVGRSRSNEILQKANVDPNTRVKDLTEAEVNTLRSIIDEYNVEGD' A
#
# COMPACT_ATOMS: atom_id res chain seq x y z
N MET A 1 0.35 12.79 -5.13
CA MET A 1 0.83 11.41 -5.35
C MET A 1 1.04 10.80 -3.99
N ALA A 2 0.53 9.59 -3.74
CA ALA A 2 0.88 8.87 -2.52
C ALA A 2 2.12 8.04 -2.87
N ARG A 3 3.29 8.47 -2.40
CA ARG A 3 4.54 7.71 -2.52
C ARG A 3 4.64 6.80 -1.30
N ILE A 4 4.64 5.50 -1.52
CA ILE A 4 4.74 4.50 -0.45
C ILE A 4 5.89 3.56 -0.81
N ALA A 5 6.84 3.37 0.11
CA ALA A 5 8.05 2.57 -0.09
C ALA A 5 8.79 2.92 -1.40
N GLY A 6 9.02 4.22 -1.65
CA GLY A 6 9.70 4.73 -2.85
C GLY A 6 8.95 4.59 -4.18
N VAL A 7 7.82 3.87 -4.20
CA VAL A 7 7.01 3.66 -5.40
C VAL A 7 5.86 4.67 -5.48
N ASP A 8 5.65 5.24 -6.66
CA ASP A 8 4.55 6.13 -6.96
C ASP A 8 3.28 5.32 -7.33
N LEU A 9 2.31 5.32 -6.43
CA LEU A 9 1.07 4.55 -6.59
C LEU A 9 0.03 5.28 -7.45
N PRO A 10 -0.65 4.57 -8.38
CA PRO A 10 -1.71 5.16 -9.18
C PRO A 10 -2.93 5.52 -8.32
N ARG A 11 -3.22 6.82 -8.22
CA ARG A 11 -4.28 7.40 -7.37
C ARG A 11 -5.69 6.91 -7.69
N ASP A 12 -5.95 6.58 -8.94
CA ASP A 12 -7.26 6.12 -9.42
C ASP A 12 -7.55 4.65 -9.13
N LYS A 13 -6.53 3.86 -8.75
CA LYS A 13 -6.71 2.44 -8.44
C LYS A 13 -7.09 2.22 -6.98
N ARG A 14 -7.73 1.07 -6.74
CA ARG A 14 -7.94 0.52 -5.40
C ARG A 14 -6.58 0.28 -4.74
N VAL A 15 -6.51 0.48 -3.43
CA VAL A 15 -5.27 0.31 -2.66
C VAL A 15 -4.75 -1.12 -2.79
N GLU A 16 -5.62 -2.13 -2.79
CA GLU A 16 -5.23 -3.53 -3.03
C GLU A 16 -4.39 -3.68 -4.30
N ILE A 17 -4.85 -3.13 -5.41
CA ILE A 17 -4.14 -3.23 -6.69
C ILE A 17 -2.95 -2.27 -6.71
N GLY A 18 -3.08 -1.10 -6.09
CA GLY A 18 -1.98 -0.14 -5.96
C GLY A 18 -0.77 -0.80 -5.33
N LEU A 19 -0.92 -1.41 -4.16
CA LEU A 19 0.17 -2.05 -3.42
C LEU A 19 0.89 -3.13 -4.24
N THR A 20 0.19 -3.80 -5.17
CA THR A 20 0.84 -4.79 -6.05
C THR A 20 1.82 -4.22 -7.09
N TYR A 21 1.92 -2.90 -7.20
CA TYR A 21 2.97 -2.24 -7.98
C TYR A 21 4.32 -2.22 -7.27
N ILE A 22 4.34 -2.47 -5.97
CA ILE A 22 5.57 -2.58 -5.20
C ILE A 22 6.15 -3.97 -5.45
N TYR A 23 7.40 -4.03 -5.88
CA TYR A 23 8.04 -5.31 -6.18
C TYR A 23 8.21 -6.13 -4.89
N GLY A 24 7.75 -7.38 -4.92
CA GLY A 24 7.65 -8.22 -3.73
C GLY A 24 6.30 -8.18 -3.01
N VAL A 25 5.37 -7.29 -3.38
CA VAL A 25 4.00 -7.26 -2.84
C VAL A 25 3.03 -7.87 -3.86
N GLY A 26 2.64 -9.13 -3.65
CA GLY A 26 1.55 -9.77 -4.40
C GLY A 26 0.17 -9.45 -3.83
N ARG A 27 -0.91 -9.93 -4.48
CA ARG A 27 -2.29 -9.76 -3.99
C ARG A 27 -2.51 -10.27 -2.56
N SER A 28 -1.94 -11.42 -2.22
CA SER A 28 -2.07 -12.00 -0.88
C SER A 28 -1.41 -11.12 0.18
N ARG A 29 -0.18 -10.64 -0.08
CA ARG A 29 0.54 -9.74 0.82
C ARG A 29 -0.17 -8.40 0.94
N SER A 30 -0.65 -7.85 -0.18
CA SER A 30 -1.46 -6.62 -0.16
C SER A 30 -2.67 -6.75 0.76
N ASN A 31 -3.44 -7.83 0.67
CA ASN A 31 -4.61 -8.02 1.52
C ASN A 31 -4.24 -8.20 3.00
N GLU A 32 -3.14 -8.89 3.29
CA GLU A 32 -2.62 -9.02 4.65
C GLU A 32 -2.19 -7.67 5.23
N ILE A 33 -1.46 -6.86 4.45
CA ILE A 33 -1.03 -5.51 4.81
C ILE A 33 -2.24 -4.62 5.08
N LEU A 34 -3.26 -4.69 4.22
CA LEU A 34 -4.48 -3.91 4.37
C LEU A 34 -5.30 -4.30 5.60
N GLN A 35 -5.38 -5.60 5.90
CA GLN A 35 -5.98 -6.07 7.16
C GLN A 35 -5.21 -5.57 8.38
N LYS A 36 -3.88 -5.65 8.36
CA LYS A 36 -3.04 -5.14 9.47
C LYS A 36 -3.16 -3.64 9.64
N ALA A 37 -3.26 -2.90 8.53
CA ALA A 37 -3.45 -1.45 8.53
C ALA A 37 -4.89 -1.03 8.86
N ASN A 38 -5.83 -1.99 8.93
CA ASN A 38 -7.26 -1.75 9.07
C ASN A 38 -7.83 -0.81 7.99
N VAL A 39 -7.35 -0.95 6.76
CA VAL A 39 -7.71 -0.16 5.59
C VAL A 39 -8.60 -1.01 4.67
N ASP A 40 -9.70 -0.44 4.19
CA ASP A 40 -10.57 -1.15 3.24
C ASP A 40 -9.86 -1.34 1.88
N PRO A 41 -9.77 -2.57 1.35
CA PRO A 41 -9.13 -2.85 0.06
C PRO A 41 -9.84 -2.21 -1.14
N ASN A 42 -11.11 -1.83 -1.01
CA ASN A 42 -11.87 -1.12 -2.03
C ASN A 42 -11.65 0.39 -2.02
N THR A 43 -11.05 0.93 -0.96
CA THR A 43 -10.64 2.33 -0.91
C THR A 43 -9.65 2.62 -2.04
N ARG A 44 -9.73 3.80 -2.63
CA ARG A 44 -8.77 4.22 -3.66
C ARG A 44 -7.56 4.86 -3.00
N VAL A 45 -6.41 4.76 -3.66
CA VAL A 45 -5.15 5.35 -3.18
C VAL A 45 -5.29 6.86 -2.92
N LYS A 46 -6.14 7.56 -3.68
CA LYS A 46 -6.39 8.99 -3.47
C LYS A 46 -7.19 9.33 -2.20
N ASP A 47 -7.98 8.38 -1.71
CA ASP A 47 -8.90 8.54 -0.58
C ASP A 47 -8.24 8.08 0.74
N LEU A 48 -7.00 7.59 0.68
CA LEU A 48 -6.18 7.28 1.85
C LEU A 48 -5.84 8.56 2.63
N THR A 49 -5.99 8.49 3.93
CA THR A 49 -5.53 9.51 4.86
C THR A 49 -4.02 9.42 5.09
N GLU A 50 -3.39 10.51 5.51
CA GLU A 50 -1.94 10.52 5.82
C GLU A 50 -1.58 9.53 6.94
N ALA A 51 -2.51 9.28 7.88
CA ALA A 51 -2.33 8.27 8.93
C ALA A 51 -2.26 6.86 8.33
N GLU A 52 -3.22 6.49 7.48
CA GLU A 52 -3.24 5.19 6.80
C GLU A 52 -1.99 5.01 5.92
N VAL A 53 -1.56 6.06 5.20
CA VAL A 53 -0.33 6.02 4.39
C VAL A 53 0.90 5.74 5.26
N ASN A 54 1.03 6.38 6.41
CA ASN A 54 2.14 6.13 7.34
C ASN A 54 2.08 4.71 7.91
N THR A 55 0.91 4.24 8.32
CA THR A 55 0.71 2.87 8.82
C THR A 55 1.06 1.84 7.74
N LEU A 56 0.58 2.01 6.52
CA LEU A 56 0.92 1.17 5.38
C LEU A 56 2.42 1.16 5.14
N ARG A 57 3.08 2.33 5.18
CA ARG A 57 4.53 2.42 5.00
C ARG A 57 5.29 1.65 6.09
N SER A 58 4.93 1.82 7.36
CA SER A 58 5.57 1.09 8.47
C SER A 58 5.38 -0.42 8.34
N ILE A 59 4.18 -0.87 7.99
CA ILE A 59 3.89 -2.29 7.80
C ILE A 59 4.68 -2.83 6.61
N ILE A 60 4.70 -2.11 5.48
CA ILE A 60 5.41 -2.51 4.27
C ILE A 60 6.94 -2.61 4.49
N ASP A 61 7.51 -1.74 5.33
CA ASP A 61 8.93 -1.77 5.72
C ASP A 61 9.31 -3.09 6.44
N GLU A 62 8.36 -3.71 7.14
CA GLU A 62 8.56 -5.04 7.75
C GLU A 62 8.61 -6.17 6.72
N TYR A 63 8.11 -5.95 5.49
CA TYR A 63 8.20 -6.91 4.40
C TYR A 63 9.45 -6.60 3.56
N ASN A 64 10.17 -7.65 3.13
CA ASN A 64 11.23 -7.53 2.14
C ASN A 64 10.61 -7.13 0.78
N VAL A 65 10.44 -5.83 0.57
CA VAL A 65 9.98 -5.21 -0.67
C VAL A 65 11.13 -4.42 -1.29
N GLU A 66 11.23 -4.43 -2.61
CA GLU A 66 12.25 -3.65 -3.31
C GLU A 66 11.64 -2.30 -3.72
N GLY A 67 12.25 -1.21 -3.24
CA GLY A 67 11.76 0.15 -3.47
C GLY A 67 12.57 1.28 -2.81
N ASP A 68 13.83 1.06 -2.42
CA ASP A 68 14.72 2.17 -2.01
C ASP A 68 15.27 2.92 -3.25
#